data_AF-A0A537FKK8-F1
#
_entry.id   AF-A0A537FKK8-F1
#
_cell.length_a   1.000
_cell.length_b   1.000
_cell.length_c   1.000
_cell.angle_alpha   90.00
_cell.angle_beta   90.00
_cell.angle_gamma   90.00
#
_symmetry.space_group_name_H-M   'P 1'
#
loop_
_entity.id
_entity.type
_entity.pdbx_description
1 polymer ?
#
loop_
_entity_poly.entity_id
_entity_poly.type
_entity_poly.pdbx_seq_one_letter_code
_entity_poly.pdbx_strand_id
1 'polypeptide(L)'
;DREVFVLSYGEAEPRQVEEYNSTEQLRYTEIFWKSWVRKLRYKGRWRREVIRSALTLKLLIYSPTGAIVAAPTTSLPEAYGQGMNWDYRFSWLRDSAHSLWAFRLLGDISEAERYLRWLIETDPALDLNLNLMYTIQGQPVNEERTLSRLEGYRGNKPVRVGNAAAQQFQMDAYAYMLDALYFSTRHGVTVTRDMYYRFVKPLASFIVENWRLPGNGIWEIRGKKRHYVETKAWCYAGLDRAVAIAKASNHNEDTPEWRTAMREIKREVLNKGWSSQKKAFRMHYESDDLDSANLMMPLMGFLDPRDKRIVNTVDAIIRELARYSMLYRYRLRRGRKNKEGAFIVCSFWLVACLAKIGRTEEALRIFKDLIAYSNHLGLYSEEINPENLELMGNFPQAFSHMGLIMAAYELDQAIDRRE
;
A
#
# COMPACT_ATOMS: atom_id res chain seq x y z
N ASP A 1 0.05 -5.03 43.96
CA ASP A 1 -0.45 -6.26 43.30
C ASP A 1 -0.85 -5.99 41.87
N ARG A 2 -0.75 -6.98 40.97
CA ARG A 2 -1.27 -6.88 39.60
C ARG A 2 -2.65 -7.53 39.58
N GLU A 3 -3.69 -6.73 39.41
CA GLU A 3 -5.05 -7.22 39.16
C GLU A 3 -5.18 -7.69 37.70
N VAL A 4 -5.94 -8.77 37.47
CA VAL A 4 -6.17 -9.34 36.13
C VAL A 4 -7.64 -9.18 35.76
N PHE A 5 -7.88 -8.59 34.59
CA PHE A 5 -9.19 -8.52 33.97
C PHE A 5 -9.15 -9.24 32.61
N VAL A 6 -10.09 -10.16 32.38
CA VAL A 6 -10.18 -10.94 31.14
C VAL A 6 -11.48 -10.63 30.41
N LEU A 7 -11.37 -10.32 29.12
CA LEU A 7 -12.50 -10.20 28.20
C LEU A 7 -12.34 -11.28 27.12
N SER A 8 -13.25 -12.23 27.07
CA SER A 8 -13.29 -13.28 26.04
C SER A 8 -14.49 -13.12 25.11
N TYR A 9 -14.42 -13.73 23.94
CA TYR A 9 -15.49 -13.75 22.94
C TYR A 9 -15.56 -15.14 22.30
N GLY A 10 -16.79 -15.65 22.10
CA GLY A 10 -17.02 -16.94 21.43
C GLY A 10 -16.84 -18.18 22.31
N GLU A 11 -16.64 -18.02 23.62
CA GLU A 11 -16.64 -19.12 24.58
C GLU A 11 -18.08 -19.48 24.97
N ALA A 12 -18.36 -20.77 25.14
CA ALA A 12 -19.70 -21.25 25.53
C ALA A 12 -20.07 -20.81 26.96
N GLU A 13 -19.11 -20.85 27.88
CA GLU A 13 -19.22 -20.31 29.24
C GLU A 13 -17.91 -19.60 29.64
N PRO A 14 -18.00 -18.49 30.41
CA PRO A 14 -16.83 -17.77 30.88
C PRO A 14 -16.06 -18.61 31.91
N ARG A 15 -14.74 -18.69 31.75
CA ARG A 15 -13.84 -19.36 32.71
C ARG A 15 -13.50 -18.45 33.88
N GLN A 16 -13.07 -19.01 35.00
CA GLN A 16 -12.52 -18.19 36.10
C GLN A 16 -11.24 -17.49 35.64
N VAL A 17 -10.95 -16.30 36.18
CA VAL A 17 -9.81 -15.46 35.75
C VAL A 17 -8.48 -16.23 35.88
N GLU A 18 -8.36 -17.04 36.93
CA GLU A 18 -7.17 -17.85 37.23
C GLU A 18 -6.91 -18.92 36.15
N GLU A 19 -7.96 -19.44 35.50
CA GLU A 19 -7.85 -20.48 34.48
C GLU A 19 -7.20 -19.98 33.18
N TYR A 20 -7.19 -18.66 32.94
CA TYR A 20 -6.55 -18.08 31.76
C TYR A 20 -5.02 -18.03 31.87
N ASN A 21 -4.44 -18.29 33.05
CA ASN A 21 -3.00 -18.24 33.29
C ASN A 21 -2.35 -16.95 32.73
N SER A 22 -2.97 -15.79 32.98
CA SER A 22 -2.66 -14.54 32.26
C SER A 22 -1.20 -14.09 32.37
N THR A 23 -0.52 -14.40 33.48
CA THR A 23 0.92 -14.14 33.63
C THR A 23 1.75 -14.96 32.65
N GLU A 24 1.39 -16.22 32.42
CA GLU A 24 2.05 -17.10 31.46
C GLU A 24 1.74 -16.67 30.02
N GLN A 25 0.47 -16.33 29.73
CA GLN A 25 0.07 -15.81 28.41
C GLN A 25 0.79 -14.52 28.03
N LEU A 26 0.99 -13.61 29.00
CA LEU A 26 1.80 -12.41 28.77
C LEU A 26 3.25 -12.77 28.45
N ARG A 27 3.86 -13.71 29.18
CA ARG A 27 5.22 -14.18 28.90
C ARG A 27 5.33 -14.79 27.50
N TYR A 28 4.39 -15.64 27.09
CA TYR A 28 4.38 -16.21 25.74
C TYR A 28 4.23 -15.12 24.67
N THR A 29 3.35 -14.15 24.88
CA THR A 29 3.16 -13.02 23.97
C THR A 29 4.46 -12.22 23.82
N GLU A 30 5.13 -11.90 24.92
CA GLU A 30 6.41 -11.19 24.88
C GLU A 30 7.50 -11.99 24.17
N ILE A 31 7.62 -13.29 24.46
CA ILE A 31 8.61 -14.17 23.83
C ILE A 31 8.36 -14.24 22.33
N PHE A 32 7.12 -14.41 21.90
CA PHE A 32 6.74 -14.45 20.48
C PHE A 32 7.19 -13.18 19.76
N TRP A 33 6.77 -12.00 20.25
CA TRP A 33 7.08 -10.73 19.59
C TRP A 33 8.56 -10.39 19.61
N LYS A 34 9.26 -10.58 20.74
CA LYS A 34 10.71 -10.38 20.84
C LYS A 34 11.46 -11.32 19.89
N SER A 35 11.01 -12.58 19.76
CA SER A 35 11.62 -13.56 18.87
C SER A 35 11.38 -13.23 17.40
N TRP A 36 10.19 -12.77 17.04
CA TRP A 36 9.88 -12.32 15.68
C TRP A 36 10.72 -11.09 15.30
N VAL A 37 10.77 -10.06 16.15
CA VAL A 37 11.58 -8.85 15.91
C VAL A 37 13.07 -9.16 15.72
N ARG A 38 13.61 -10.17 16.43
CA ARG A 38 15.01 -10.61 16.28
C ARG A 38 15.33 -11.20 14.90
N LYS A 39 14.33 -11.68 14.15
CA LYS A 39 14.51 -12.19 12.78
C LYS A 39 14.67 -11.06 11.76
N LEU A 40 14.22 -9.85 12.09
CA LEU A 40 14.27 -8.69 11.20
C LEU A 40 15.71 -8.19 11.05
N ARG A 41 16.14 -7.97 9.80
CA ARG A 41 17.51 -7.64 9.40
C ARG A 41 17.82 -6.15 9.32
N TYR A 42 16.81 -5.28 9.43
CA TYR A 42 16.99 -3.84 9.31
C TYR A 42 17.84 -3.27 10.47
N LYS A 43 18.99 -2.69 10.15
CA LYS A 43 19.95 -2.08 11.10
C LYS A 43 20.14 -0.58 10.87
N GLY A 44 19.25 0.04 10.09
CA GLY A 44 19.35 1.44 9.70
C GLY A 44 19.05 2.43 10.83
N ARG A 45 19.19 3.72 10.52
CA ARG A 45 19.19 4.83 11.51
C ARG A 45 17.86 4.96 12.25
N TRP A 46 16.74 4.56 11.64
CA TRP A 46 15.38 4.70 12.21
C TRP A 46 14.81 3.37 12.69
N ARG A 47 15.65 2.54 13.31
CA ARG A 47 15.27 1.19 13.75
C ARG A 47 14.05 1.18 14.66
N ARG A 48 13.89 2.15 15.56
CA ARG A 48 12.75 2.19 16.49
C ARG A 48 11.43 2.33 15.74
N GLU A 49 11.38 3.29 14.83
CA GLU A 49 10.20 3.65 14.03
C GLU A 49 9.87 2.51 13.06
N VAL A 50 10.89 1.96 12.38
CA VAL A 50 10.73 0.84 11.45
C VAL A 50 10.22 -0.41 12.16
N ILE A 51 10.76 -0.77 13.33
CA ILE A 51 10.30 -1.94 14.10
C ILE A 51 8.87 -1.73 14.61
N ARG A 52 8.49 -0.52 15.04
CA ARG A 52 7.10 -0.22 15.42
C ARG A 52 6.15 -0.39 14.24
N SER A 53 6.50 0.12 13.06
CA SER A 53 5.72 -0.09 11.84
C SER A 53 5.63 -1.56 11.46
N ALA A 54 6.73 -2.31 11.54
CA ALA A 54 6.76 -3.74 11.24
C ALA A 54 5.82 -4.54 12.16
N LEU A 55 5.85 -4.26 13.47
CA LEU A 55 4.95 -4.88 14.45
C LEU A 55 3.48 -4.56 14.11
N THR A 56 3.21 -3.32 13.72
CA THR A 56 1.86 -2.89 13.34
C THR A 56 1.37 -3.65 12.12
N LEU A 57 2.16 -3.73 11.05
CA LEU A 57 1.82 -4.53 9.88
C LEU A 57 1.59 -6.01 10.25
N LYS A 58 2.44 -6.57 11.12
CA LYS A 58 2.32 -7.97 11.55
C LYS A 58 1.04 -8.23 12.34
N LEU A 59 0.57 -7.25 13.11
CA LEU A 59 -0.71 -7.29 13.83
C LEU A 59 -1.92 -7.20 12.89
N LEU A 60 -1.77 -6.66 11.68
CA LEU A 60 -2.83 -6.59 10.66
C LEU A 60 -2.97 -7.90 9.86
N ILE A 61 -2.15 -8.91 10.15
CA ILE A 61 -2.24 -10.22 9.51
C ILE A 61 -3.21 -11.10 10.30
N TYR A 62 -4.26 -11.58 9.64
CA TYR A 62 -5.14 -12.59 10.20
C TYR A 62 -4.40 -13.93 10.25
N SER A 63 -3.93 -14.31 11.45
CA SER A 63 -3.05 -15.47 11.64
C SER A 63 -3.57 -16.80 11.06
N PRO A 64 -4.88 -17.11 11.04
CA PRO A 64 -5.35 -18.37 10.47
C PRO A 64 -5.13 -18.49 8.95
N THR A 65 -5.35 -17.42 8.18
CA THR A 65 -5.27 -17.49 6.71
C THR A 65 -4.01 -16.82 6.15
N GLY A 66 -3.52 -15.76 6.79
CA GLY A 66 -2.45 -14.91 6.26
C GLY A 66 -2.96 -13.67 5.52
N ALA A 67 -4.28 -13.48 5.42
CA ALA A 67 -4.87 -12.26 4.88
C ALA A 67 -4.41 -11.02 5.66
N ILE A 68 -4.10 -9.93 4.95
CA ILE A 68 -3.61 -8.69 5.55
C ILE A 68 -4.67 -7.61 5.37
N VAL A 69 -5.23 -7.09 6.47
CA VAL A 69 -6.26 -6.04 6.36
C VAL A 69 -5.62 -4.66 6.16
N ALA A 70 -6.28 -3.78 5.40
CA ALA A 70 -5.80 -2.41 5.19
C ALA A 70 -5.79 -1.60 6.50
N ALA A 71 -6.78 -1.81 7.36
CA ALA A 71 -6.82 -1.34 8.74
C ALA A 71 -7.83 -2.17 9.56
N PRO A 72 -7.71 -2.26 10.89
CA PRO A 72 -8.64 -3.01 11.72
C PRO A 72 -9.89 -2.18 12.10
N THR A 73 -10.17 -1.10 11.35
CA THR A 73 -11.22 -0.12 11.64
C THR A 73 -12.17 0.08 10.47
N THR A 74 -13.34 0.65 10.78
CA THR A 74 -14.30 1.12 9.80
C THR A 74 -14.85 2.47 10.23
N SER A 75 -15.25 3.27 9.26
CA SER A 75 -16.08 4.46 9.45
C SER A 75 -15.43 5.56 10.29
N LEU A 76 -14.10 5.61 10.33
CA LEU A 76 -13.37 6.76 10.82
C LEU A 76 -13.28 7.80 9.70
N PRO A 77 -13.60 9.08 9.95
CA PRO A 77 -13.73 10.07 8.89
C PRO A 77 -12.37 10.52 8.34
N GLU A 78 -12.19 10.42 7.02
CA GLU A 78 -11.15 11.14 6.27
C GLU A 78 -11.42 12.65 6.29
N ALA A 79 -12.70 13.03 6.32
CA ALA A 79 -13.11 14.43 6.38
C ALA A 79 -14.38 14.59 7.22
N TYR A 80 -14.25 15.30 8.35
CA TYR A 80 -15.34 15.55 9.29
C TYR A 80 -16.57 16.17 8.61
N GLY A 81 -17.73 15.51 8.76
CA GLY A 81 -19.02 15.96 8.25
C GLY A 81 -19.24 15.77 6.75
N GLN A 82 -18.34 15.06 6.04
CA GLN A 82 -18.43 14.88 4.58
C GLN A 82 -18.79 13.46 4.15
N GLY A 83 -18.98 12.55 5.11
CA GLY A 83 -19.42 11.18 4.85
C GLY A 83 -18.38 10.26 4.21
N MET A 84 -17.10 10.66 4.27
CA MET A 84 -15.93 9.90 3.81
C MET A 84 -15.45 8.97 4.93
N ASN A 85 -16.27 7.96 5.22
CA ASN A 85 -16.15 7.07 6.38
C ASN A 85 -16.14 5.61 5.88
N TRP A 86 -14.99 5.11 5.43
CA TRP A 86 -14.90 3.82 4.74
C TRP A 86 -14.56 2.64 5.66
N ASP A 87 -14.95 1.42 5.27
CA ASP A 87 -14.61 0.17 5.97
C ASP A 87 -13.33 -0.43 5.40
N TYR A 88 -12.27 -0.56 6.20
CA TYR A 88 -10.94 -0.98 5.77
C TYR A 88 -10.53 -2.37 6.31
N ARG A 89 -11.48 -3.10 6.91
CA ARG A 89 -11.24 -4.42 7.53
C ARG A 89 -11.09 -5.57 6.52
N PHE A 90 -10.76 -5.25 5.27
CA PHE A 90 -10.62 -6.19 4.17
C PHE A 90 -9.18 -6.23 3.67
N SER A 91 -8.84 -7.30 2.97
CA SER A 91 -7.54 -7.50 2.35
C SER A 91 -7.55 -7.00 0.93
N TRP A 92 -7.13 -5.74 0.72
CA TRP A 92 -6.84 -5.21 -0.61
C TRP A 92 -5.58 -5.86 -1.18
N LEU A 93 -5.60 -6.17 -2.48
CA LEU A 93 -4.43 -6.69 -3.18
C LEU A 93 -3.26 -5.69 -3.14
N ARG A 94 -3.55 -4.39 -3.36
CA ARG A 94 -2.57 -3.29 -3.28
C ARG A 94 -1.89 -3.23 -1.92
N ASP A 95 -2.66 -3.05 -0.86
CA ASP A 95 -2.17 -2.88 0.51
C ASP A 95 -1.41 -4.12 0.97
N SER A 96 -1.87 -5.31 0.59
CA SER A 96 -1.18 -6.55 0.91
C SER A 96 0.14 -6.66 0.16
N ALA A 97 0.17 -6.44 -1.15
CA ALA A 97 1.40 -6.51 -1.95
C ALA A 97 2.49 -5.55 -1.42
N HIS A 98 2.11 -4.32 -1.09
CA HIS A 98 3.02 -3.37 -0.46
C HIS A 98 3.44 -3.78 0.97
N SER A 99 2.59 -4.50 1.73
CA SER A 99 2.91 -5.00 3.07
C SER A 99 3.99 -6.07 2.98
N LEU A 100 3.85 -6.96 2.01
CA LEU A 100 4.84 -7.99 1.70
C LEU A 100 6.17 -7.37 1.29
N TRP A 101 6.12 -6.32 0.48
CA TRP A 101 7.32 -5.55 0.13
C TRP A 101 8.00 -4.94 1.37
N ALA A 102 7.23 -4.37 2.30
CA ALA A 102 7.78 -3.83 3.55
C ALA A 102 8.41 -4.92 4.42
N PHE A 103 7.74 -6.05 4.67
CA PHE A 103 8.32 -7.18 5.41
C PHE A 103 9.59 -7.70 4.76
N ARG A 104 9.63 -7.72 3.43
CA ARG A 104 10.79 -8.14 2.66
C ARG A 104 12.01 -7.23 2.89
N LEU A 105 11.83 -5.91 2.88
CA LEU A 105 12.92 -4.97 3.22
C LEU A 105 13.51 -5.24 4.61
N LEU A 106 12.69 -5.78 5.52
CA LEU A 106 13.09 -6.15 6.86
C LEU A 106 13.67 -7.56 6.95
N GLY A 107 13.78 -8.28 5.84
CA GLY A 107 14.36 -9.62 5.78
C GLY A 107 13.41 -10.76 6.15
N ASP A 108 12.12 -10.47 6.39
CA ASP A 108 11.09 -11.49 6.63
C ASP A 108 10.50 -11.95 5.28
N ILE A 109 10.38 -13.27 5.09
CA ILE A 109 9.77 -13.89 3.89
C ILE A 109 8.55 -14.72 4.24
N SER A 110 8.36 -15.13 5.50
CA SER A 110 7.35 -16.12 5.84
C SER A 110 5.93 -15.57 5.65
N GLU A 111 5.71 -14.29 5.94
CA GLU A 111 4.40 -13.67 5.75
C GLU A 111 4.03 -13.51 4.28
N ALA A 112 5.02 -13.28 3.41
CA ALA A 112 4.79 -13.19 1.97
C ALA A 112 4.40 -14.55 1.38
N GLU A 113 5.08 -15.62 1.77
CA GLU A 113 4.73 -16.97 1.34
C GLU A 113 3.33 -17.38 1.80
N ARG A 114 2.95 -17.03 3.04
CA ARG A 114 1.61 -17.31 3.57
C ARG A 114 0.52 -16.54 2.84
N TYR A 115 0.72 -15.24 2.60
CA TYR A 115 -0.25 -14.44 1.86
C TYR A 115 -0.41 -14.91 0.41
N LEU A 116 0.71 -15.17 -0.28
CA LEU A 116 0.66 -15.69 -1.66
C LEU A 116 -0.08 -17.01 -1.71
N ARG A 117 0.21 -17.96 -0.79
CA ARG A 117 -0.53 -19.22 -0.69
C ARG A 117 -2.03 -18.99 -0.49
N TRP A 118 -2.40 -18.12 0.45
CA TRP A 118 -3.80 -17.80 0.71
C TRP A 118 -4.51 -17.24 -0.52
N LEU A 119 -3.87 -16.34 -1.26
CA LEU A 119 -4.47 -15.77 -2.45
C LEU A 119 -4.64 -16.83 -3.56
N ILE A 120 -3.64 -17.69 -3.74
CA ILE A 120 -3.69 -18.85 -4.66
C ILE A 120 -4.86 -19.77 -4.31
N GLU A 121 -5.05 -20.06 -3.03
CA GLU A 121 -6.14 -20.93 -2.54
C GLU A 121 -7.52 -20.26 -2.62
N THR A 122 -7.56 -18.91 -2.57
CA THR A 122 -8.79 -18.12 -2.63
C THR A 122 -9.38 -18.07 -4.05
N ASP A 123 -8.55 -18.10 -5.09
CA ASP A 123 -8.98 -18.18 -6.48
C ASP A 123 -8.15 -19.25 -7.22
N PRO A 124 -8.48 -20.55 -7.06
CA PRO A 124 -7.69 -21.64 -7.63
C PRO A 124 -7.69 -21.65 -9.16
N ALA A 125 -8.72 -21.08 -9.78
CA ALA A 125 -8.86 -21.05 -11.23
C ALA A 125 -8.03 -19.92 -11.85
N LEU A 126 -7.81 -18.82 -11.09
CA LEU A 126 -7.30 -17.56 -11.61
C LEU A 126 -7.94 -17.25 -12.96
N ASP A 127 -9.26 -17.18 -12.96
CA ASP A 127 -10.04 -16.77 -14.15
C ASP A 127 -9.75 -15.30 -14.56
N LEU A 128 -8.69 -14.70 -14.01
CA LEU A 128 -8.21 -13.34 -14.17
C LEU A 128 -9.24 -12.31 -13.71
N ASN A 129 -10.32 -12.73 -13.05
CA ASN A 129 -11.32 -11.86 -12.45
C ASN A 129 -10.99 -11.59 -10.98
N LEU A 130 -9.79 -11.05 -10.74
CA LEU A 130 -9.34 -10.69 -9.40
C LEU A 130 -10.30 -9.66 -8.79
N ASN A 131 -10.81 -9.95 -7.60
CA ASN A 131 -11.46 -8.92 -6.79
C ASN A 131 -10.39 -7.97 -6.27
N LEU A 132 -10.73 -6.67 -6.16
CA LEU A 132 -9.80 -5.69 -5.59
C LEU A 132 -9.47 -5.97 -4.12
N MET A 133 -10.42 -6.56 -3.42
CA MET A 133 -10.32 -6.89 -2.02
C MET A 133 -11.15 -8.12 -1.67
N TYR A 134 -10.72 -8.79 -0.60
CA TYR A 134 -11.37 -9.99 -0.07
C TYR A 134 -11.59 -9.86 1.43
N THR A 135 -12.55 -10.60 1.97
CA THR A 135 -12.63 -10.80 3.43
C THR A 135 -11.39 -11.55 3.93
N ILE A 136 -11.16 -11.57 5.25
CA ILE A 136 -10.05 -12.32 5.84
C ILE A 136 -10.16 -13.85 5.61
N GLN A 137 -11.35 -14.34 5.21
CA GLN A 137 -11.61 -15.72 4.80
C GLN A 137 -11.52 -15.95 3.28
N GLY A 138 -11.08 -14.96 2.49
CA GLY A 138 -10.97 -15.07 1.03
C GLY A 138 -12.29 -14.95 0.29
N GLN A 139 -13.38 -14.52 0.93
CA GLN A 139 -14.67 -14.35 0.24
C GLN A 139 -14.77 -12.97 -0.42
N PRO A 140 -15.60 -12.81 -1.46
CA PRO A 140 -15.97 -11.48 -1.96
C PRO A 140 -16.50 -10.59 -0.85
N VAL A 141 -16.18 -9.30 -0.91
CA VAL A 141 -16.68 -8.33 0.06
C VAL A 141 -18.13 -7.99 -0.25
N ASN A 142 -18.96 -8.03 0.79
CA ASN A 142 -20.38 -7.69 0.70
C ASN A 142 -20.60 -6.24 0.24
N GLU A 143 -21.77 -5.99 -0.35
CA GLU A 143 -22.19 -4.63 -0.73
C GLU A 143 -22.12 -3.65 0.45
N GLU A 144 -21.68 -2.43 0.14
CA GLU A 144 -21.60 -1.35 1.12
C GLU A 144 -23.00 -0.97 1.62
N ARG A 145 -23.18 -0.99 2.94
CA ARG A 145 -24.42 -0.57 3.60
C ARG A 145 -24.15 0.39 4.73
N THR A 146 -25.13 1.26 5.01
CA THR A 146 -25.08 2.22 6.11
C THR A 146 -25.83 1.69 7.34
N LEU A 147 -25.21 1.78 8.52
CA LEU A 147 -25.82 1.47 9.81
C LEU A 147 -26.40 2.74 10.43
N SER A 148 -27.62 3.10 10.02
CA SER A 148 -28.27 4.38 10.39
C SER A 148 -28.52 4.59 11.88
N ARG A 149 -28.59 3.50 12.65
CA ARG A 149 -28.81 3.51 14.11
C ARG A 149 -27.58 3.92 14.92
N LEU A 150 -26.39 3.87 14.33
CA LEU A 150 -25.16 4.25 15.02
C LEU A 150 -24.89 5.73 14.84
N GLU A 151 -24.44 6.39 15.92
CA GLU A 151 -24.11 7.82 15.91
C GLU A 151 -22.85 8.11 15.08
N GLY A 152 -21.91 7.17 15.05
CA GLY A 152 -20.62 7.31 14.39
C GLY A 152 -19.59 8.07 15.21
N TYR A 153 -18.33 8.01 14.80
CA TYR A 153 -17.22 8.61 15.53
C TYR A 153 -17.41 10.12 15.68
N ARG A 154 -17.54 10.62 16.92
CA ARG A 154 -17.83 12.04 17.22
C ARG A 154 -19.03 12.59 16.42
N GLY A 155 -20.08 11.79 16.24
CA GLY A 155 -21.27 12.19 15.47
C GLY A 155 -21.10 12.15 13.95
N ASN A 156 -20.00 11.61 13.42
CA ASN A 156 -19.78 11.54 11.98
C ASN A 156 -20.52 10.37 11.35
N LYS A 157 -21.51 10.72 10.54
CA LYS A 157 -22.29 9.79 9.72
C LYS A 157 -21.88 9.89 8.24
N PRO A 158 -22.11 8.84 7.45
CA PRO A 158 -22.69 7.54 7.84
C PRO A 158 -21.66 6.61 8.48
N VAL A 159 -22.13 5.65 9.28
CA VAL A 159 -21.34 4.45 9.63
C VAL A 159 -21.57 3.42 8.53
N ARG A 160 -20.51 3.04 7.83
CA ARG A 160 -20.53 2.09 6.71
C ARG A 160 -19.96 0.73 7.13
N VAL A 161 -20.49 -0.32 6.55
CA VAL A 161 -19.88 -1.66 6.57
C VAL A 161 -19.90 -2.23 5.16
N GLY A 162 -18.85 -2.95 4.80
CA GLY A 162 -18.57 -3.25 3.39
C GLY A 162 -17.93 -2.05 2.68
N ASN A 163 -17.51 -2.23 1.44
CA ASN A 163 -16.85 -1.18 0.68
C ASN A 163 -17.25 -1.23 -0.80
N ALA A 164 -17.77 -0.12 -1.32
CA ALA A 164 -18.25 -0.05 -2.70
C ALA A 164 -17.11 -0.20 -3.73
N ALA A 165 -15.85 0.00 -3.34
CA ALA A 165 -14.72 -0.26 -4.19
C ALA A 165 -14.57 -1.75 -4.55
N ALA A 166 -15.22 -2.67 -3.83
CA ALA A 166 -15.21 -4.10 -4.17
C ALA A 166 -15.72 -4.40 -5.60
N GLN A 167 -16.53 -3.51 -6.18
CA GLN A 167 -17.08 -3.64 -7.54
C GLN A 167 -16.29 -2.82 -8.60
N GLN A 168 -15.20 -2.16 -8.19
CA GLN A 168 -14.39 -1.34 -9.10
C GLN A 168 -13.36 -2.18 -9.85
N PHE A 169 -12.77 -1.59 -10.89
CA PHE A 169 -11.73 -2.22 -11.68
C PHE A 169 -10.42 -1.43 -11.58
N GLN A 170 -9.34 -2.11 -11.18
CA GLN A 170 -7.97 -1.58 -11.14
C GLN A 170 -7.03 -2.52 -11.89
N MET A 171 -6.48 -2.05 -13.00
CA MET A 171 -5.51 -2.82 -13.79
C MET A 171 -4.18 -3.03 -13.04
N ASP A 172 -3.84 -2.09 -12.17
CA ASP A 172 -2.66 -2.12 -11.31
C ASP A 172 -2.69 -3.27 -10.30
N ALA A 173 -3.87 -3.82 -9.96
CA ALA A 173 -3.99 -5.02 -9.12
C ALA A 173 -3.18 -6.21 -9.64
N TYR A 174 -3.21 -6.46 -10.95
CA TYR A 174 -2.46 -7.54 -11.60
C TYR A 174 -0.95 -7.28 -11.53
N ALA A 175 -0.54 -6.02 -11.66
CA ALA A 175 0.86 -5.63 -11.54
C ALA A 175 1.38 -5.78 -10.11
N TYR A 176 0.59 -5.40 -9.09
CA TYR A 176 0.94 -5.60 -7.69
C TYR A 176 1.21 -7.08 -7.37
N MET A 177 0.44 -7.99 -7.97
CA MET A 177 0.64 -9.42 -7.79
C MET A 177 1.93 -9.93 -8.42
N LEU A 178 2.23 -9.51 -9.64
CA LEU A 178 3.51 -9.83 -10.30
C LEU A 178 4.70 -9.24 -9.55
N ASP A 179 4.55 -8.03 -9.01
CA ASP A 179 5.56 -7.37 -8.20
C ASP A 179 5.83 -8.16 -6.90
N ALA A 180 4.78 -8.54 -6.16
CA ALA A 180 4.91 -9.36 -4.95
C ALA A 180 5.60 -10.72 -5.23
N LEU A 181 5.25 -11.38 -6.34
CA LEU A 181 5.90 -12.63 -6.77
C LEU A 181 7.36 -12.40 -7.16
N TYR A 182 7.65 -11.37 -7.95
CA TYR A 182 9.01 -11.05 -8.37
C TYR A 182 9.91 -10.79 -7.17
N PHE A 183 9.44 -10.01 -6.21
CA PHE A 183 10.18 -9.77 -4.98
C PHE A 183 10.48 -11.07 -4.23
N SER A 184 9.56 -12.03 -4.20
CA SER A 184 9.80 -13.36 -3.63
C SER A 184 10.93 -14.10 -4.37
N THR A 185 10.96 -14.05 -5.71
CA THR A 185 11.99 -14.74 -6.52
C THR A 185 13.40 -14.21 -6.32
N ARG A 186 13.56 -12.90 -6.08
CA ARG A 186 14.88 -12.27 -5.87
C ARG A 186 15.58 -12.73 -4.58
N HIS A 187 14.92 -13.58 -3.80
CA HIS A 187 15.28 -13.87 -2.43
C HIS A 187 15.17 -15.34 -2.05
N GLY A 188 15.24 -16.22 -3.05
CA GLY A 188 15.41 -17.66 -2.87
C GLY A 188 14.13 -18.46 -3.05
N VAL A 189 12.97 -17.82 -3.27
CA VAL A 189 11.76 -18.54 -3.67
C VAL A 189 11.88 -18.91 -5.14
N THR A 190 11.96 -20.21 -5.42
CA THR A 190 11.93 -20.70 -6.80
C THR A 190 10.49 -20.71 -7.29
N VAL A 191 10.22 -19.98 -8.38
CA VAL A 191 8.94 -20.13 -9.10
C VAL A 191 8.94 -21.47 -9.80
N THR A 192 8.04 -22.35 -9.36
CA THR A 192 7.84 -23.65 -10.00
C THR A 192 7.18 -23.47 -11.36
N ARG A 193 7.26 -24.51 -12.20
CA ARG A 193 6.56 -24.55 -13.49
C ARG A 193 5.05 -24.32 -13.33
N ASP A 194 4.44 -24.92 -12.30
CA ASP A 194 3.01 -24.74 -12.00
C ASP A 194 2.70 -23.28 -11.64
N MET A 195 3.53 -22.68 -10.77
CA MET A 195 3.37 -21.27 -10.40
C MET A 195 3.51 -20.34 -11.62
N TYR A 196 4.43 -20.64 -12.54
CA TYR A 196 4.62 -19.84 -13.74
C TYR A 196 3.38 -19.88 -14.65
N TYR A 197 2.91 -21.08 -15.02
CA TYR A 197 1.81 -21.22 -15.98
C TYR A 197 0.44 -20.89 -15.40
N ARG A 198 0.25 -20.99 -14.07
CA ARG A 198 -1.03 -20.66 -13.43
C ARG A 198 -1.12 -19.21 -12.95
N PHE A 199 -0.01 -18.56 -12.63
CA PHE A 199 -0.03 -17.20 -12.06
C PHE A 199 0.71 -16.19 -12.93
N VAL A 200 2.01 -16.39 -13.13
CA VAL A 200 2.86 -15.36 -13.75
C VAL A 200 2.41 -15.09 -15.19
N LYS A 201 2.27 -16.15 -15.99
CA LYS A 201 1.87 -16.03 -17.39
C LYS A 201 0.45 -15.46 -17.53
N PRO A 202 -0.59 -15.99 -16.87
CA PRO A 202 -1.94 -15.43 -16.99
C PRO A 202 -2.04 -13.96 -16.56
N LEU A 203 -1.41 -13.56 -15.45
CA LEU A 203 -1.41 -12.17 -14.99
C LEU A 203 -0.74 -11.24 -16.02
N ALA A 204 0.40 -11.65 -16.58
CA ALA A 204 1.11 -10.87 -17.58
C ALA A 204 0.33 -10.77 -18.90
N SER A 205 -0.22 -11.88 -19.39
CA SER A 205 -1.08 -11.92 -20.57
C SER A 205 -2.31 -11.03 -20.41
N PHE A 206 -2.97 -11.05 -19.25
CA PHE A 206 -4.09 -10.16 -18.97
C PHE A 206 -3.69 -8.68 -19.09
N ILE A 207 -2.54 -8.29 -18.54
CA ILE A 207 -2.02 -6.91 -18.68
C ILE A 207 -1.79 -6.59 -20.16
N VAL A 208 -1.14 -7.47 -20.94
CA VAL A 208 -0.89 -7.24 -22.38
C VAL A 208 -2.19 -6.97 -23.14
N GLU A 209 -3.22 -7.79 -22.89
CA GLU A 209 -4.50 -7.71 -23.58
C GLU A 209 -5.32 -6.48 -23.14
N ASN A 210 -5.25 -6.13 -21.86
CA ASN A 210 -6.24 -5.22 -21.26
C ASN A 210 -5.69 -3.89 -20.77
N TRP A 211 -4.37 -3.64 -20.77
CA TRP A 211 -3.79 -2.41 -20.20
C TRP A 211 -4.36 -1.12 -20.81
N ARG A 212 -5.00 -1.17 -21.98
CA ARG A 212 -5.68 -0.03 -22.60
C ARG A 212 -7.04 0.29 -21.99
N LEU A 213 -7.63 -0.56 -21.15
CA LEU A 213 -8.92 -0.29 -20.50
C LEU A 213 -8.81 0.84 -19.45
N PRO A 214 -9.82 1.72 -19.31
CA PRO A 214 -9.89 2.66 -18.21
C PRO A 214 -10.29 1.95 -16.91
N GLY A 215 -9.87 2.49 -15.76
CA GLY A 215 -10.14 1.93 -14.44
C GLY A 215 -10.42 3.01 -13.39
N ASN A 216 -10.41 2.63 -12.12
CA ASN A 216 -10.70 3.53 -11.00
C ASN A 216 -9.46 4.14 -10.34
N GLY A 217 -8.26 3.68 -10.72
CA GLY A 217 -6.98 4.17 -10.19
C GLY A 217 -6.78 3.78 -8.73
N ILE A 218 -5.57 4.04 -8.21
CA ILE A 218 -5.16 3.66 -6.85
C ILE A 218 -6.07 4.25 -5.76
N TRP A 219 -6.64 5.43 -5.99
CA TRP A 219 -7.50 6.14 -5.04
C TRP A 219 -8.99 5.74 -5.11
N GLU A 220 -9.35 4.79 -5.98
CA GLU A 220 -10.71 4.21 -6.02
C GLU A 220 -11.82 5.26 -6.20
N ILE A 221 -11.48 6.33 -6.95
CA ILE A 221 -12.36 7.49 -7.09
C ILE A 221 -13.69 7.05 -7.67
N ARG A 222 -14.76 7.30 -6.92
CA ARG A 222 -16.13 6.97 -7.35
C ARG A 222 -16.48 7.79 -8.58
N GLY A 223 -16.96 7.13 -9.63
CA GLY A 223 -17.44 7.76 -10.85
C GLY A 223 -16.87 7.15 -12.13
N LYS A 224 -16.63 8.01 -13.12
CA LYS A 224 -16.19 7.59 -14.45
C LYS A 224 -14.79 6.98 -14.41
N LYS A 225 -14.65 5.78 -14.98
CA LYS A 225 -13.35 5.12 -15.21
C LYS A 225 -12.45 5.99 -16.10
N ARG A 226 -11.16 6.10 -15.79
CA ARG A 226 -10.16 6.91 -16.50
C ARG A 226 -8.88 6.14 -16.80
N HIS A 227 -8.05 6.69 -17.68
CA HIS A 227 -6.68 6.21 -17.91
C HIS A 227 -5.71 6.92 -16.96
N TYR A 228 -5.64 6.45 -15.71
CA TYR A 228 -4.72 6.97 -14.71
C TYR A 228 -3.26 6.66 -15.11
N VAL A 229 -2.41 7.69 -15.00
CA VAL A 229 -1.00 7.61 -15.44
C VAL A 229 -0.24 6.59 -14.62
N GLU A 230 -0.41 6.63 -13.30
CA GLU A 230 0.23 5.71 -12.37
C GLU A 230 -0.18 4.25 -12.64
N THR A 231 -1.47 3.97 -12.85
CA THR A 231 -1.95 2.63 -13.20
C THR A 231 -1.26 2.07 -14.45
N LYS A 232 -1.05 2.91 -15.48
CA LYS A 232 -0.33 2.49 -16.70
C LYS A 232 1.17 2.29 -16.44
N ALA A 233 1.77 3.10 -15.58
CA ALA A 233 3.15 2.88 -15.14
C ALA A 233 3.30 1.55 -14.39
N TRP A 234 2.32 1.16 -13.56
CA TRP A 234 2.30 -0.17 -12.94
C TRP A 234 2.12 -1.29 -13.94
N CYS A 235 1.32 -1.14 -15.00
CA CYS A 235 1.24 -2.15 -16.06
C CYS A 235 2.62 -2.42 -16.67
N TYR A 236 3.42 -1.37 -16.91
CA TYR A 236 4.80 -1.51 -17.36
C TYR A 236 5.65 -2.25 -16.31
N ALA A 237 5.58 -1.83 -15.04
CA ALA A 237 6.33 -2.45 -13.96
C ALA A 237 5.97 -3.94 -13.81
N GLY A 238 4.69 -4.30 -13.76
CA GLY A 238 4.22 -5.69 -13.67
C GLY A 238 4.78 -6.57 -14.79
N LEU A 239 4.79 -6.08 -16.04
CA LEU A 239 5.42 -6.81 -17.16
C LEU A 239 6.94 -6.91 -17.02
N ASP A 240 7.62 -5.88 -16.51
CA ASP A 240 9.06 -5.96 -16.19
C ASP A 240 9.35 -7.07 -15.17
N ARG A 241 8.52 -7.14 -14.13
CA ARG A 241 8.56 -8.18 -13.08
C ARG A 241 8.32 -9.56 -13.69
N ALA A 242 7.30 -9.72 -14.53
CA ALA A 242 7.01 -10.98 -15.22
C ALA A 242 8.17 -11.46 -16.09
N VAL A 243 8.75 -10.56 -16.90
CA VAL A 243 9.94 -10.86 -17.72
C VAL A 243 11.12 -11.32 -16.88
N ALA A 244 11.34 -10.69 -15.74
CA ALA A 244 12.44 -11.04 -14.86
C ALA A 244 12.19 -12.38 -14.12
N ILE A 245 10.96 -12.68 -13.74
CA ILE A 245 10.57 -14.00 -13.22
C ILE A 245 10.79 -15.08 -14.28
N ALA A 246 10.24 -14.89 -15.49
CA ALA A 246 10.39 -15.80 -16.63
C ALA A 246 11.85 -16.17 -16.89
N LYS A 247 12.74 -15.17 -16.88
CA LYS A 247 14.18 -15.37 -17.04
C LYS A 247 14.77 -16.20 -15.89
N ALA A 248 14.38 -15.91 -14.65
CA ALA A 248 14.88 -16.63 -13.47
C ALA A 248 14.36 -18.07 -13.40
N SER A 249 13.18 -18.36 -13.96
CA SER A 249 12.55 -19.68 -13.98
C SER A 249 12.76 -20.46 -15.29
N ASN A 250 13.57 -19.97 -16.23
CA ASN A 250 13.80 -20.56 -17.56
C ASN A 250 12.52 -20.77 -18.40
N HIS A 251 11.55 -19.85 -18.29
CA HIS A 251 10.31 -19.83 -19.08
C HIS A 251 10.25 -18.57 -19.96
N ASN A 252 11.10 -18.51 -20.98
CA ASN A 252 11.33 -17.27 -21.75
C ASN A 252 10.39 -17.06 -22.95
N GLU A 253 9.50 -18.01 -23.24
CA GLU A 253 8.69 -18.06 -24.46
C GLU A 253 7.81 -16.83 -24.68
N ASP A 254 7.26 -16.25 -23.60
CA ASP A 254 6.31 -15.13 -23.66
C ASP A 254 7.01 -13.76 -23.55
N THR A 255 8.30 -13.75 -23.17
CA THR A 255 9.04 -12.51 -22.90
C THR A 255 9.13 -11.52 -24.08
N PRO A 256 9.20 -11.94 -25.36
CA PRO A 256 9.19 -11.00 -26.48
C PRO A 256 7.90 -10.19 -26.61
N GLU A 257 6.75 -10.82 -26.35
CA GLU A 257 5.43 -10.17 -26.37
C GLU A 257 5.33 -9.15 -25.24
N TRP A 258 5.66 -9.56 -24.01
CA TRP A 258 5.61 -8.69 -22.83
C TRP A 258 6.51 -7.46 -23.00
N ARG A 259 7.73 -7.63 -23.53
CA ARG A 259 8.64 -6.52 -23.84
C ARG A 259 8.09 -5.58 -24.91
N THR A 260 7.29 -6.07 -25.84
CA THR A 260 6.63 -5.24 -26.84
C THR A 260 5.53 -4.40 -26.19
N ALA A 261 4.66 -5.00 -25.39
CA ALA A 261 3.65 -4.27 -24.62
C ALA A 261 4.28 -3.24 -23.67
N MET A 262 5.37 -3.57 -22.97
CA MET A 262 6.12 -2.61 -22.15
C MET A 262 6.57 -1.36 -22.95
N ARG A 263 7.11 -1.55 -24.16
CA ARG A 263 7.52 -0.42 -25.03
C ARG A 263 6.33 0.43 -25.44
N GLU A 264 5.18 -0.19 -25.72
CA GLU A 264 3.94 0.50 -26.04
C GLU A 264 3.39 1.31 -24.87
N ILE A 265 3.28 0.70 -23.69
CA ILE A 265 2.83 1.35 -22.47
C ILE A 265 3.72 2.54 -22.14
N LYS A 266 5.05 2.34 -22.14
CA LYS A 266 6.01 3.42 -21.83
C LYS A 266 5.86 4.59 -22.80
N ARG A 267 5.77 4.32 -24.10
CA ARG A 267 5.54 5.35 -25.13
C ARG A 267 4.21 6.06 -24.92
N GLU A 268 3.14 5.34 -24.60
CA GLU A 268 1.83 5.96 -24.39
C GLU A 268 1.82 6.86 -23.14
N VAL A 269 2.34 6.39 -22.01
CA VAL A 269 2.43 7.16 -20.77
C VAL A 269 3.28 8.42 -20.97
N LEU A 270 4.40 8.31 -21.68
CA LEU A 270 5.26 9.46 -21.96
C LEU A 270 4.59 10.49 -22.89
N ASN A 271 3.74 10.04 -23.82
CA ASN A 271 3.07 10.92 -24.78
C ASN A 271 1.78 11.54 -24.23
N LYS A 272 0.94 10.75 -23.55
CA LYS A 272 -0.40 11.15 -23.08
C LYS A 272 -0.42 11.54 -21.60
N GLY A 273 0.47 10.97 -20.78
CA GLY A 273 0.54 11.22 -19.35
C GLY A 273 1.37 12.46 -18.99
N TRP A 274 2.27 12.91 -19.87
CA TRP A 274 3.09 14.09 -19.64
C TRP A 274 2.34 15.39 -19.99
N SER A 275 2.22 16.31 -19.04
CA SER A 275 1.75 17.68 -19.30
C SER A 275 2.93 18.58 -19.64
N SER A 276 2.97 19.12 -20.86
CA SER A 276 3.93 20.15 -21.24
C SER A 276 3.71 21.47 -20.47
N GLN A 277 2.46 21.77 -20.12
CA GLN A 277 2.08 22.96 -19.36
C GLN A 277 2.55 22.89 -17.91
N LYS A 278 2.29 21.77 -17.22
CA LYS A 278 2.72 21.57 -15.83
C LYS A 278 4.20 21.17 -15.73
N LYS A 279 4.78 20.70 -16.83
CA LYS A 279 6.09 20.02 -16.87
C LYS A 279 6.14 18.86 -15.87
N ALA A 280 5.07 18.09 -15.81
CA ALA A 280 4.92 16.99 -14.85
C ALA A 280 3.96 15.92 -15.40
N PHE A 281 3.99 14.73 -14.81
CA PHE A 281 2.98 13.71 -15.08
C PHE A 281 1.62 14.09 -14.48
N ARG A 282 0.58 13.96 -15.31
CA ARG A 282 -0.83 14.21 -15.00
C ARG A 282 -1.39 13.07 -14.14
N MET A 283 -2.52 13.30 -13.49
CA MET A 283 -3.27 12.26 -12.78
C MET A 283 -3.82 11.20 -13.74
N HIS A 284 -4.54 11.65 -14.77
CA HIS A 284 -5.07 10.82 -15.85
C HIS A 284 -5.01 11.59 -17.16
N TYR A 285 -5.09 10.89 -18.30
CA TYR A 285 -4.81 11.49 -19.62
C TYR A 285 -5.67 12.71 -19.98
N GLU A 286 -6.90 12.79 -19.47
CA GLU A 286 -7.84 13.88 -19.72
C GLU A 286 -7.81 15.01 -18.68
N SER A 287 -6.79 15.09 -17.82
CA SER A 287 -6.64 16.16 -16.82
C SER A 287 -5.24 16.79 -16.83
N ASP A 288 -5.13 18.02 -16.34
CA ASP A 288 -3.84 18.66 -15.99
C ASP A 288 -3.58 18.69 -14.48
N ASP A 289 -4.46 18.06 -13.69
CA ASP A 289 -4.25 17.88 -12.26
C ASP A 289 -3.08 16.92 -11.99
N LEU A 290 -2.38 17.18 -10.89
CA LEU A 290 -1.29 16.34 -10.40
C LEU A 290 -1.81 15.31 -9.41
N ASP A 291 -1.08 14.20 -9.31
CA ASP A 291 -1.35 13.11 -8.38
C ASP A 291 -0.04 12.67 -7.71
N SER A 292 -0.05 12.60 -6.38
CA SER A 292 1.06 12.11 -5.57
C SER A 292 1.40 10.64 -5.85
N ALA A 293 0.47 9.85 -6.41
CA ALA A 293 0.74 8.48 -6.85
C ALA A 293 1.86 8.41 -7.90
N ASN A 294 2.05 9.46 -8.71
CA ASN A 294 3.15 9.50 -9.70
C ASN A 294 4.54 9.51 -9.06
N LEU A 295 4.67 9.77 -7.74
CA LEU A 295 5.91 9.57 -7.00
C LEU A 295 6.35 8.10 -7.00
N MET A 296 5.45 7.14 -7.21
CA MET A 296 5.84 5.74 -7.29
C MET A 296 6.65 5.39 -8.56
N MET A 297 6.59 6.21 -9.62
CA MET A 297 7.24 5.93 -10.91
C MET A 297 8.76 5.63 -10.82
N PRO A 298 9.59 6.43 -10.12
CA PRO A 298 11.00 6.09 -9.93
C PRO A 298 11.23 4.93 -8.95
N LEU A 299 10.30 4.68 -8.03
CA LEU A 299 10.41 3.61 -7.03
C LEU A 299 10.11 2.24 -7.64
N MET A 300 9.15 2.18 -8.57
CA MET A 300 8.79 0.95 -9.31
C MET A 300 9.67 0.68 -10.54
N GLY A 301 10.56 1.61 -10.90
CA GLY A 301 11.49 1.47 -12.04
C GLY A 301 10.90 1.84 -13.41
N PHE A 302 9.83 2.64 -13.47
CA PHE A 302 9.24 3.08 -14.74
C PHE A 302 10.18 4.00 -15.54
N LEU A 303 10.81 4.95 -14.84
CA LEU A 303 11.86 5.83 -15.35
C LEU A 303 13.04 5.88 -14.38
N ASP A 304 14.21 6.25 -14.92
CA ASP A 304 15.37 6.54 -14.09
C ASP A 304 15.06 7.68 -13.11
N PRO A 305 15.44 7.58 -11.82
CA PRO A 305 15.20 8.65 -10.85
C PRO A 305 15.77 10.02 -11.25
N ARG A 306 16.84 10.06 -12.05
CA ARG A 306 17.46 11.30 -12.55
C ARG A 306 16.86 11.79 -13.86
N ASP A 307 15.88 11.09 -14.44
CA ASP A 307 15.14 11.59 -15.60
C ASP A 307 14.50 12.94 -15.24
N LYS A 308 14.71 13.95 -16.09
CA LYS A 308 14.20 15.31 -15.88
C LYS A 308 12.68 15.33 -15.67
N ARG A 309 11.94 14.40 -16.28
CA ARG A 309 10.48 14.27 -16.09
C ARG A 309 10.11 13.85 -14.68
N ILE A 310 10.90 12.95 -14.06
CA ILE A 310 10.70 12.56 -12.65
C ILE A 310 11.00 13.75 -11.74
N VAL A 311 12.17 14.37 -11.89
CA VAL A 311 12.58 15.50 -11.04
C VAL A 311 11.55 16.64 -11.12
N ASN A 312 11.14 17.02 -12.33
CA ASN A 312 10.14 18.07 -12.51
C ASN A 312 8.76 17.68 -11.95
N THR A 313 8.38 16.40 -12.00
CA THR A 313 7.14 15.92 -11.41
C THR A 313 7.17 16.02 -9.88
N VAL A 314 8.29 15.64 -9.25
CA VAL A 314 8.50 15.81 -7.81
C VAL A 314 8.38 17.28 -7.42
N ASP A 315 9.05 18.19 -8.14
CA ASP A 315 8.98 19.63 -7.88
C ASP A 315 7.56 20.19 -8.04
N ALA A 316 6.83 19.72 -9.06
CA ALA A 316 5.45 20.14 -9.29
C ALA A 316 4.50 19.65 -8.19
N ILE A 317 4.66 18.42 -7.73
CA ILE A 317 3.88 17.84 -6.63
C ILE A 317 4.17 18.60 -5.33
N ILE A 318 5.43 18.85 -4.98
CA ILE A 318 5.78 19.66 -3.80
C ILE A 318 5.11 21.03 -3.87
N ARG A 319 5.20 21.71 -5.02
CA ARG A 319 4.65 23.06 -5.19
C ARG A 319 3.12 23.12 -5.07
N GLU A 320 2.40 22.13 -5.60
CA GLU A 320 0.94 22.20 -5.74
C GLU A 320 0.17 21.39 -4.70
N LEU A 321 0.76 20.32 -4.15
CA LEU A 321 0.09 19.36 -3.27
C LEU A 321 0.66 19.34 -1.84
N ALA A 322 1.79 20.00 -1.58
CA ALA A 322 2.35 20.03 -0.22
C ALA A 322 1.68 21.07 0.68
N ARG A 323 1.56 20.69 1.95
CA ARG A 323 1.24 21.56 3.06
C ARG A 323 2.17 21.19 4.22
N TYR A 324 3.08 22.10 4.55
CA TYR A 324 4.23 21.81 5.42
C TYR A 324 5.04 20.61 4.89
N SER A 325 5.27 19.59 5.69
CA SER A 325 5.99 18.37 5.32
C SER A 325 5.06 17.24 4.86
N MET A 326 3.79 17.54 4.61
CA MET A 326 2.77 16.56 4.21
C MET A 326 2.24 16.81 2.80
N LEU A 327 1.80 15.75 2.11
CA LEU A 327 1.21 15.80 0.78
C LEU A 327 -0.27 15.37 0.79
N TYR A 328 -1.09 16.09 0.02
CA TYR A 328 -2.39 15.58 -0.41
C TYR A 328 -2.26 14.57 -1.55
N ARG A 329 -3.25 13.69 -1.72
CA ARG A 329 -3.32 12.73 -2.85
C ARG A 329 -3.28 13.45 -4.19
N TYR A 330 -4.19 14.41 -4.35
CA TYR A 330 -4.34 15.28 -5.51
C TYR A 330 -4.96 16.59 -5.05
N ARG A 331 -5.07 17.58 -5.95
CA ARG A 331 -5.58 18.89 -5.59
C ARG A 331 -7.05 18.80 -5.18
N LEU A 332 -7.35 19.22 -3.95
CA LEU A 332 -8.71 19.37 -3.47
C LEU A 332 -9.41 20.51 -4.26
N ARG A 333 -10.65 20.30 -4.73
CA ARG A 333 -11.41 21.33 -5.48
C ARG A 333 -11.45 22.64 -4.68
N ARG A 334 -10.97 23.72 -5.28
CA ARG A 334 -11.06 25.09 -4.71
C ARG A 334 -12.54 25.42 -4.40
N GLY A 335 -12.81 25.93 -3.20
CA GLY A 335 -14.10 26.54 -2.84
C GLY A 335 -14.98 25.73 -1.88
N ARG A 336 -14.67 24.46 -1.61
CA ARG A 336 -15.19 23.80 -0.40
C ARG A 336 -14.18 24.00 0.72
N LYS A 337 -14.65 24.32 1.93
CA LYS A 337 -13.86 24.20 3.17
C LYS A 337 -13.56 22.71 3.38
N ASN A 338 -12.72 22.13 2.54
CA ASN A 338 -12.49 20.70 2.53
C ASN A 338 -11.58 20.39 3.72
N LYS A 339 -12.10 19.57 4.63
CA LYS A 339 -11.46 19.16 5.88
C LYS A 339 -10.74 17.81 5.77
N GLU A 340 -10.48 17.35 4.55
CA GLU A 340 -9.70 16.13 4.31
C GLU A 340 -8.26 16.37 4.77
N GLY A 341 -7.66 15.36 5.41
CA GLY A 341 -6.29 15.41 5.84
C GLY A 341 -5.31 15.24 4.68
N ALA A 342 -4.03 15.48 4.96
CA ALA A 342 -2.97 15.08 4.07
C ALA A 342 -2.72 13.58 4.22
N PHE A 343 -2.70 12.85 3.11
CA PHE A 343 -2.62 11.39 3.10
C PHE A 343 -1.17 10.97 3.36
N ILE A 344 -0.92 10.34 4.52
CA ILE A 344 0.45 10.29 5.07
C ILE A 344 1.40 9.45 4.20
N VAL A 345 0.89 8.41 3.53
CA VAL A 345 1.71 7.56 2.63
C VAL A 345 2.34 8.37 1.49
N CYS A 346 1.63 9.38 0.96
CA CYS A 346 2.15 10.24 -0.11
C CYS A 346 3.38 11.02 0.35
N SER A 347 3.37 11.46 1.60
CA SER A 347 4.48 12.18 2.22
C SER A 347 5.70 11.27 2.40
N PHE A 348 5.49 9.99 2.76
CA PHE A 348 6.57 9.02 2.80
C PHE A 348 7.10 8.65 1.41
N TRP A 349 6.23 8.54 0.39
CA TRP A 349 6.68 8.38 -1.00
C TRP A 349 7.54 9.55 -1.46
N LEU A 350 7.20 10.77 -1.05
CA LEU A 350 8.00 11.95 -1.34
C LEU A 350 9.41 11.82 -0.74
N VAL A 351 9.52 11.40 0.53
CA VAL A 351 10.84 11.15 1.16
C VAL A 351 11.63 10.11 0.37
N ALA A 352 11.02 8.96 0.05
CA ALA A 352 11.68 7.90 -0.71
C ALA A 352 12.15 8.39 -2.09
N CYS A 353 11.33 9.20 -2.77
CA CYS A 353 11.68 9.80 -4.05
C CYS A 353 12.81 10.81 -3.94
N LEU A 354 12.74 11.74 -2.99
CA LEU A 354 13.78 12.73 -2.75
C LEU A 354 15.12 12.05 -2.48
N ALA A 355 15.12 10.99 -1.66
CA ALA A 355 16.30 10.16 -1.42
C ALA A 355 16.84 9.53 -2.72
N LYS A 356 15.97 8.91 -3.54
CA LYS A 356 16.34 8.30 -4.84
C LYS A 356 16.87 9.29 -5.87
N ILE A 357 16.35 10.52 -5.92
CA ILE A 357 16.82 11.57 -6.84
C ILE A 357 18.04 12.34 -6.31
N GLY A 358 18.55 12.00 -5.13
CA GLY A 358 19.77 12.56 -4.54
C GLY A 358 19.56 13.81 -3.67
N ARG A 359 18.30 14.21 -3.40
CA ARG A 359 17.93 15.31 -2.48
C ARG A 359 17.81 14.82 -1.03
N THR A 360 18.86 14.14 -0.56
CA THR A 360 18.88 13.44 0.74
C THR A 360 18.62 14.35 1.94
N GLU A 361 19.15 15.58 1.96
CA GLU A 361 18.95 16.50 3.09
C GLU A 361 17.49 16.94 3.25
N GLU A 362 16.82 17.19 2.13
CA GLU A 362 15.41 17.55 2.12
C GLU A 362 14.53 16.36 2.50
N ALA A 363 14.86 15.17 1.98
CA ALA A 363 14.23 13.92 2.37
C ALA A 363 14.35 13.71 3.89
N LEU A 364 15.55 13.92 4.46
CA LEU A 364 15.81 13.77 5.89
C LEU A 364 15.01 14.76 6.74
N ARG A 365 14.93 16.02 6.32
CA ARG A 365 14.13 17.04 7.02
C ARG A 365 12.66 16.66 7.06
N ILE A 366 12.08 16.33 5.91
CA ILE A 366 10.66 15.92 5.82
C ILE A 366 10.43 14.65 6.64
N PHE A 367 11.32 13.65 6.53
CA PHE A 367 11.19 12.40 7.28
C PHE A 367 11.19 12.60 8.79
N LYS A 368 12.05 13.48 9.31
CA LYS A 368 12.09 13.83 10.75
C LYS A 368 10.77 14.45 11.24
N ASP A 369 10.16 15.30 10.43
CA ASP A 369 8.84 15.85 10.75
C ASP A 369 7.78 14.75 10.77
N LEU A 370 7.75 13.91 9.74
CA LEU A 370 6.77 12.83 9.61
C LEU A 370 6.83 11.83 10.78
N ILE A 371 8.03 11.45 11.23
CA ILE A 371 8.16 10.54 12.37
C ILE A 371 7.65 11.14 13.69
N ALA A 372 7.72 12.47 13.82
CA ALA A 372 7.20 13.19 14.98
C ALA A 372 5.66 13.32 14.99
N TYR A 373 4.99 13.09 13.85
CA TYR A 373 3.52 13.16 13.75
C TYR A 373 2.80 11.87 14.14
N SER A 374 3.54 10.80 14.46
CA SER A 374 2.95 9.60 15.03
C SER A 374 2.32 9.88 16.40
N ASN A 375 1.32 9.07 16.78
CA ASN A 375 0.81 9.16 18.14
C ASN A 375 1.83 8.65 19.18
N HIS A 376 1.48 8.71 20.47
CA HIS A 376 2.33 8.24 21.58
C HIS A 376 2.78 6.77 21.49
N LEU A 377 2.12 5.94 20.67
CA LEU A 377 2.50 4.54 20.40
C LEU A 377 3.39 4.37 19.16
N GLY A 378 3.63 5.45 18.41
CA GLY A 378 4.32 5.43 17.12
C GLY A 378 3.45 4.95 15.96
N LEU A 379 2.12 5.13 16.06
CA LEU A 379 1.14 4.68 15.06
C LEU A 379 0.62 5.84 14.19
N TYR A 380 0.29 5.52 12.94
CA TYR A 380 -0.29 6.46 11.97
C TYR A 380 -1.69 6.03 11.56
N SER A 381 -2.56 7.02 11.37
CA SER A 381 -3.79 6.87 10.60
C SER A 381 -3.53 7.09 9.12
N GLU A 382 -4.56 6.91 8.31
CA GLU A 382 -4.59 7.20 6.88
C GLU A 382 -4.19 8.64 6.52
N GLU A 383 -4.75 9.62 7.22
CA GLU A 383 -4.50 11.04 6.97
C GLU A 383 -4.12 11.78 8.25
N ILE A 384 -3.47 12.92 8.09
CA ILE A 384 -3.19 13.86 9.18
C ILE A 384 -3.69 15.23 8.76
N ASN A 385 -4.45 15.89 9.62
CA ASN A 385 -4.80 17.28 9.39
C ASN A 385 -3.55 18.17 9.55
N PRO A 386 -3.10 18.85 8.48
CA PRO A 386 -1.83 19.57 8.53
C PRO A 386 -1.83 20.80 9.44
N GLU A 387 -3.00 21.32 9.83
CA GLU A 387 -3.11 22.52 10.65
C GLU A 387 -3.06 22.24 12.15
N ASN A 388 -3.47 21.05 12.59
CA ASN A 388 -3.57 20.69 14.01
C ASN A 388 -2.97 19.32 14.37
N LEU A 389 -2.42 18.60 13.38
CA LEU A 389 -1.81 17.28 13.51
C LEU A 389 -2.75 16.18 14.03
N GLU A 390 -4.07 16.38 13.91
CA GLU A 390 -5.04 15.34 14.24
C GLU A 390 -4.94 14.17 13.25
N LEU A 391 -4.84 12.95 13.79
CA LEU A 391 -4.92 11.71 13.03
C LEU A 391 -6.37 11.48 12.56
N MET A 392 -6.55 11.28 11.26
CA MET A 392 -7.84 11.16 10.57
C MET A 392 -7.90 9.92 9.67
N GLY A 393 -9.11 9.47 9.35
CA GLY A 393 -9.33 8.24 8.59
C GLY A 393 -9.00 6.97 9.38
N ASN A 394 -8.83 5.86 8.68
CA ASN A 394 -8.66 4.55 9.31
C ASN A 394 -7.34 4.41 10.11
N PHE A 395 -7.34 3.62 11.19
CA PHE A 395 -6.24 3.58 12.16
C PHE A 395 -6.04 2.22 12.87
N PRO A 396 -4.79 1.76 13.08
CA PRO A 396 -3.61 2.16 12.30
C PRO A 396 -3.78 1.67 10.86
N GLN A 397 -3.32 2.46 9.90
CA GLN A 397 -3.43 2.08 8.49
C GLN A 397 -2.15 1.36 8.03
N ALA A 398 -2.30 0.20 7.40
CA ALA A 398 -1.18 -0.57 6.83
C ALA A 398 -0.34 0.32 5.90
N PHE A 399 -0.99 0.96 4.93
CA PHE A 399 -0.32 1.69 3.86
C PHE A 399 0.63 2.78 4.39
N SER A 400 0.19 3.51 5.41
CA SER A 400 0.98 4.50 6.14
C SER A 400 2.26 3.92 6.75
N HIS A 401 2.15 2.79 7.44
CA HIS A 401 3.28 2.10 8.05
C HIS A 401 4.23 1.47 7.02
N MET A 402 3.73 1.03 5.87
CA MET A 402 4.56 0.61 4.74
C MET A 402 5.33 1.79 4.14
N GLY A 403 4.67 2.95 3.97
CA GLY A 403 5.32 4.17 3.52
C GLY A 403 6.50 4.55 4.42
N LEU A 404 6.34 4.48 5.74
CA LEU A 404 7.44 4.75 6.67
C LEU A 404 8.63 3.83 6.43
N ILE A 405 8.40 2.52 6.31
CA ILE A 405 9.48 1.54 6.09
C ILE A 405 10.18 1.81 4.75
N MET A 406 9.42 2.13 3.70
CA MET A 406 9.94 2.52 2.38
C MET A 406 10.87 3.73 2.47
N ALA A 407 10.36 4.80 3.09
CA ALA A 407 11.06 6.06 3.24
C ALA A 407 12.34 5.90 4.05
N ALA A 408 12.27 5.20 5.19
CA ALA A 408 13.42 4.88 6.02
C ALA A 408 14.47 4.09 5.23
N TYR A 409 14.07 3.03 4.53
CA TYR A 409 15.01 2.20 3.78
C TYR A 409 15.72 3.01 2.67
N GLU A 410 14.97 3.75 1.86
CA GLU A 410 15.54 4.54 0.77
C GLU A 410 16.42 5.69 1.27
N LEU A 411 16.05 6.30 2.38
CA LEU A 411 16.83 7.37 2.99
C LEU A 411 18.15 6.86 3.57
N ASP A 412 18.17 5.70 4.24
CA ASP A 412 19.42 5.09 4.73
C ASP A 412 20.35 4.79 3.57
N GLN A 413 19.83 4.16 2.51
CA GLN A 413 20.61 3.87 1.30
C GLN A 413 21.14 5.14 0.63
N ALA A 414 20.45 6.27 0.73
CA ALA A 414 20.91 7.54 0.18
C ALA A 414 21.96 8.23 1.07
N ILE A 415 21.91 8.05 2.39
CA ILE A 415 22.93 8.55 3.31
C ILE A 415 24.20 7.70 3.22
N ASP A 416 24.07 6.37 3.22
CA ASP A 416 25.19 5.42 3.12
C ASP A 416 25.98 5.55 1.80
N ARG A 417 25.37 6.11 0.74
CA ARG A 417 26.04 6.38 -0.54
C ARG A 417 26.82 7.71 -0.56
N ARG A 418 26.58 8.58 0.42
CA ARG A 418 27.26 9.89 0.55
C ARG A 418 28.46 9.81 1.48
N GLU A 419 28.39 8.94 2.49
CA GLU A 419 29.53 8.48 3.30
C GLU A 419 30.46 7.61 2.44
#